data_AF-A0A317HVP5-F1
#
_entry.id   AF-A0A317HVP5-F1
#
_cell.length_a   1.000
_cell.length_b   1.000
_cell.length_c   1.000
_cell.angle_alpha   90.00
_cell.angle_beta   90.00
_cell.angle_gamma   90.00
#
_symmetry.space_group_name_H-M   'P 1'
#
loop_
_entity.id
_entity.type
_entity.pdbx_description
1 polymer ?
#
loop_
_entity_poly.entity_id
_entity_poly.type
_entity_poly.pdbx_seq_one_letter_code
_entity_poly.pdbx_strand_id
1 'polypeptide(L)'
;AGGPPIKLLDVPMTSILPIHWSPDGQGIYYLKARPSLPNIWRQPITGEPPTQVTQFTSELIEGFDVSREGQLLCARAHQVQNAIMISNFR
;
A
#
# COMPACT_ATOMS: atom_id res chain seq x y z
N ALA A 1 -1.99 12.96 27.88
CA ALA A 1 -2.70 13.10 26.58
C ALA A 1 -1.70 13.54 25.52
N GLY A 2 -1.85 13.09 24.26
CA GLY A 2 -0.80 13.15 23.22
C GLY A 2 -0.66 14.45 22.39
N GLY A 3 -1.31 15.56 22.78
CA GLY A 3 -1.20 16.85 22.06
C GLY A 3 -1.75 16.85 20.63
N PRO A 4 -1.74 18.03 19.95
CA PRO A 4 -2.14 18.12 18.55
C PRO A 4 -1.06 17.53 17.61
N PRO A 5 -1.44 17.08 16.39
CA PRO A 5 -0.47 16.63 15.39
C PRO A 5 0.53 17.73 15.03
N ILE A 6 1.82 17.37 14.97
CA ILE A 6 2.90 18.31 14.62
C ILE A 6 3.14 18.41 13.11
N LYS A 7 2.63 17.45 12.33
CA LYS A 7 2.78 17.41 10.88
C LYS A 7 1.64 16.62 10.23
N LEU A 8 1.16 17.13 9.10
CA LEU A 8 0.23 16.45 8.21
C LEU A 8 0.95 16.23 6.87
N LEU A 9 0.84 15.01 6.34
CA LEU A 9 1.40 14.63 5.05
C LEU A 9 0.25 14.45 4.07
N ASP A 10 0.32 15.13 2.93
CA ASP A 10 -0.62 14.93 1.84
C ASP A 10 -0.17 13.71 1.02
N VAL A 11 -0.63 12.53 1.43
CA VAL A 11 -0.24 11.26 0.82
C VAL A 11 -1.36 10.81 -0.12
N PRO A 12 -1.09 10.62 -1.42
CA PRO A 12 -2.09 10.14 -2.38
C PRO A 12 -2.30 8.62 -2.23
N MET A 13 -2.66 8.19 -1.02
CA MET A 13 -3.03 6.82 -0.72
C MET A 13 -4.30 6.46 -1.50
N THR A 14 -4.29 5.27 -2.09
CA THR A 14 -5.42 4.78 -2.90
C THR A 14 -5.87 3.38 -2.48
N SER A 15 -5.32 2.88 -1.36
CA SER A 15 -5.66 1.60 -0.76
C SER A 15 -6.04 1.80 0.70
N ILE A 16 -6.91 0.93 1.19
CA ILE A 16 -7.33 0.84 2.60
C ILE A 16 -6.39 -0.02 3.44
N LEU A 17 -5.39 -0.66 2.82
CA LEU A 17 -4.43 -1.48 3.55
C LEU A 17 -3.58 -0.65 4.51
N PRO A 18 -3.13 -1.22 5.63
CA PRO A 18 -2.39 -0.50 6.65
C PRO A 18 -1.15 0.21 6.11
N ILE A 19 -0.80 1.32 6.76
CA ILE A 19 0.49 1.99 6.60
C ILE A 19 1.49 1.45 7.61
N HIS A 20 2.77 1.45 7.22
CA HIS A 20 3.85 1.01 8.10
C HIS A 20 4.89 2.11 8.21
N TRP A 21 5.38 2.37 9.41
CA TRP A 21 6.56 3.23 9.58
C TRP A 21 7.78 2.56 8.96
N SER A 22 8.65 3.35 8.34
CA SER A 22 9.97 2.85 8.00
C SER A 22 10.77 2.57 9.27
N PRO A 23 11.67 1.57 9.28
CA PRO A 23 12.38 1.19 10.50
C PRO A 23 13.26 2.30 11.09
N ASP A 24 13.75 3.19 10.23
CA ASP A 24 14.50 4.39 10.62
C ASP A 24 13.60 5.53 11.17
N GLY A 25 12.27 5.37 11.15
CA GLY A 25 11.30 6.37 11.57
C GLY A 25 11.19 7.59 10.66
N GLN A 26 11.89 7.60 9.51
CA GLN A 26 11.98 8.78 8.64
C GLN A 26 10.94 8.79 7.50
N GLY A 27 10.03 7.82 7.46
CA GLY A 27 9.01 7.75 6.43
C GLY A 27 7.91 6.75 6.74
N ILE A 28 6.91 6.75 5.87
CA ILE A 28 5.75 5.87 5.94
C ILE A 28 5.66 5.10 4.63
N TYR A 29 5.54 3.79 4.71
CA TYR A 29 5.20 2.92 3.60
C TYR A 29 3.68 2.78 3.46
N TYR A 30 3.20 2.85 2.23
CA TYR A 30 1.79 2.76 1.88
C TYR A 30 1.61 2.19 0.48
N LEU A 31 0.38 1.79 0.15
CA LEU A 31 0.04 1.35 -1.20
C LEU A 31 -0.56 2.46 -2.06
N LYS A 32 -0.09 2.53 -3.31
CA LYS A 32 -0.64 3.39 -4.35
C LYS A 32 -0.92 2.58 -5.62
N ALA A 33 -2.15 2.68 -6.12
CA ALA A 33 -2.73 1.86 -7.18
C ALA A 33 -3.28 2.69 -8.37
N ARG A 34 -2.89 3.96 -8.53
CA ARG A 34 -3.29 4.75 -9.70
C ARG A 34 -2.06 5.42 -10.34
N PRO A 35 -1.89 5.33 -11.67
CA PRO A 35 -2.79 4.71 -12.66
C PRO A 35 -2.62 3.19 -12.89
N SER A 36 -1.67 2.53 -12.22
CA SER A 36 -1.29 1.12 -12.43
C SER A 36 -1.61 0.22 -11.23
N LEU A 37 -1.30 -1.09 -11.32
CA LEU A 37 -1.46 -2.02 -10.20
C LEU A 37 -0.84 -1.51 -8.88
N PRO A 38 -1.44 -1.83 -7.72
CA PRO A 38 -0.95 -1.41 -6.42
C PRO A 38 0.52 -1.75 -6.23
N ASN A 39 1.30 -0.74 -5.88
CA ASN A 39 2.69 -0.91 -5.47
C ASN A 39 2.94 -0.22 -4.14
N ILE A 40 4.01 -0.62 -3.47
CA ILE A 40 4.45 -0.04 -2.20
C ILE A 40 5.27 1.21 -2.52
N TRP A 41 4.93 2.31 -1.84
CA TRP A 41 5.58 3.60 -1.92
C TRP A 41 6.05 4.02 -0.54
N ARG A 42 7.12 4.81 -0.48
CA ARG A 42 7.61 5.44 0.75
C ARG A 42 7.41 6.94 0.66
N GLN A 43 6.69 7.51 1.62
CA GLN A 43 6.59 8.96 1.84
C GLN A 43 7.56 9.37 2.95
N PRO A 44 8.62 10.15 2.66
CA PRO A 44 9.46 10.75 3.70
C PRO A 44 8.64 11.69 4.60
N ILE A 45 8.89 11.67 5.91
CA ILE A 45 8.24 12.61 6.84
C ILE A 45 8.69 14.04 6.66
N THR A 46 9.81 14.27 5.97
CA THR A 46 10.31 15.59 5.56
C THR A 46 9.32 16.29 4.62
N GLY A 47 8.48 15.53 3.90
CA GLY A 47 7.54 16.05 2.90
C GLY A 47 8.12 16.05 1.48
N GLU A 48 9.31 15.46 1.30
CA GLU A 48 9.88 15.21 -0.02
C GLU A 48 8.96 14.31 -0.86
N PRO A 49 9.10 14.31 -2.20
CA PRO A 49 8.28 13.48 -3.07
C PRO A 49 8.36 11.99 -2.68
N PRO A 50 7.23 11.26 -2.67
CA PRO A 50 7.24 9.84 -2.35
C PRO A 50 7.96 9.03 -3.42
N THR A 51 8.68 8.00 -3.00
CA THR A 51 9.45 7.10 -3.88
C THR A 51 8.75 5.76 -4.01
N GLN A 52 8.76 5.20 -5.22
CA GLN A 52 8.23 3.87 -5.48
C GLN A 52 9.23 2.80 -5.03
N VAL A 53 8.79 1.83 -4.23
CA VAL A 53 9.63 0.80 -3.62
C VAL A 53 9.52 -0.52 -4.37
N THR A 54 8.35 -0.84 -4.89
CA THR A 54 8.10 -2.04 -5.71
C THR A 54 7.59 -1.65 -7.09
N GLN A 55 7.82 -2.50 -8.10
CA GLN A 55 7.37 -2.30 -9.47
C GLN A 55 6.68 -3.56 -10.01
N PHE A 56 5.72 -4.09 -9.27
CA PHE A 56 4.93 -5.22 -9.72
C PHE A 56 4.00 -4.84 -10.87
N THR A 57 3.94 -5.72 -11.86
CA THR A 57 3.16 -5.59 -13.09
C THR A 57 2.01 -6.60 -13.17
N SER A 58 1.87 -7.47 -12.18
CA SER A 58 0.80 -8.46 -12.04
C SER A 58 0.49 -8.73 -10.56
N GLU A 59 -0.71 -9.27 -10.33
CA GLU A 59 -1.26 -9.61 -9.00
C GLU A 59 -1.53 -8.39 -8.11
N LEU A 60 -2.47 -8.58 -7.18
CA LEU A 60 -2.79 -7.58 -6.16
C LEU A 60 -1.94 -7.82 -4.92
N ILE A 61 -1.62 -6.75 -4.22
CA ILE A 61 -1.05 -6.81 -2.87
C ILE A 61 -2.22 -6.86 -1.89
N GLU A 62 -2.35 -7.96 -1.14
CA GLU A 62 -3.38 -8.15 -0.11
C GLU A 62 -2.90 -7.75 1.29
N GLY A 63 -1.58 -7.60 1.45
CA GLY A 63 -0.95 -7.16 2.68
C GLY A 63 0.56 -7.08 2.53
N PHE A 64 1.19 -6.25 3.34
CA PHE A 64 2.64 -6.16 3.42
C PHE A 64 3.06 -5.80 4.84
N ASP A 65 4.33 -6.04 5.17
CA ASP A 65 4.95 -5.57 6.40
C ASP A 65 6.43 -5.31 6.17
N VAL A 66 7.06 -4.55 7.07
CA VAL A 66 8.48 -4.18 6.99
C VAL A 66 9.17 -4.59 8.28
N SER A 67 10.20 -5.42 8.15
CA SER A 67 11.05 -5.81 9.28
C SER A 67 11.91 -4.63 9.76
N ARG A 68 12.45 -4.72 10.98
CA ARG A 68 13.38 -3.72 11.54
C ARG A 68 14.64 -3.49 10.68
N GLU A 69 15.08 -4.50 9.94
CA GLU A 69 16.24 -4.39 9.05
C GLU A 69 15.88 -3.81 7.66
N GLY A 70 14.62 -3.40 7.46
CA GLY A 70 14.16 -2.80 6.20
C GLY A 70 13.73 -3.79 5.13
N GLN A 71 13.69 -5.10 5.44
CA GLN A 71 13.18 -6.10 4.50
C GLN A 71 11.66 -6.04 4.42
N LEU A 72 11.13 -6.13 3.20
CA LEU A 72 9.71 -6.12 2.90
C LEU A 72 9.16 -7.54 2.74
N LEU A 73 8.08 -7.83 3.45
CA LEU A 73 7.22 -8.98 3.20
C LEU A 73 5.97 -8.50 2.47
N CYS A 74 5.53 -9.25 1.45
CA CYS A 74 4.33 -8.93 0.70
C CYS A 74 3.51 -10.20 0.42
N ALA A 75 2.25 -10.21 0.81
CA ALA A 75 1.26 -11.19 0.39
C ALA A 75 0.63 -10.72 -0.92
N ARG A 76 0.64 -11.59 -1.94
CA ARG A 76 0.12 -11.28 -3.28
C ARG A 76 -0.90 -12.31 -3.72
N ALA A 77 -1.95 -11.84 -4.39
CA ALA A 77 -3.04 -12.68 -4.87
C ALA A 77 -3.30 -12.46 -6.37
N HIS A 78 -3.48 -13.56 -7.08
CA HIS A 78 -3.98 -13.55 -8.45
C HIS A 78 -5.51 -13.59 -8.43
N GLN A 79 -6.14 -12.46 -8.73
CA GLN A 79 -7.60 -12.37 -8.75
C GLN A 79 -8.15 -12.89 -10.08
N VAL A 80 -8.81 -14.04 -10.06
CA VAL A 80 -9.60 -14.53 -11.20
C VAL A 80 -11.07 -14.24 -10.92
N GLN A 81 -11.70 -13.36 -11.70
CA GLN A 81 -13.15 -13.17 -11.65
C GLN A 81 -13.79 -13.86 -12.85
N ASN A 82 -14.59 -14.90 -12.59
CA ASN A 82 -15.50 -15.48 -13.56
C ASN A 82 -16.92 -15.20 -13.09
N ALA A 83 -17.70 -14.48 -13.90
CA ALA A 83 -19.13 -14.34 -13.66
C ALA A 83 -19.86 -15.45 -14.44
N ILE A 84 -20.63 -16.29 -13.76
CA ILE A 84 -21.60 -17.16 -14.41
C ILE A 84 -22.99 -16.56 -14.23
N MET A 85 -23.73 -16.42 -15.32
CA MET A 85 -25.14 -16.05 -15.27
C MET A 85 -25.97 -17.31 -15.10
N ILE A 86 -26.68 -17.43 -13.97
CA ILE A 86 -27.70 -18.48 -13.79
C ILE A 86 -29.06 -17.83 -14.07
N SER A 87 -29.78 -18.37 -15.04
CA SER A 87 -31.14 -17.96 -15.39
C SER A 87 -32.05 -19.20 -15.47
N ASN A 88 -33.37 -19.00 -15.37
CA ASN A 88 -34.41 -20.05 -15.37
C ASN A 88 -34.42 -20.97 -14.13
N PHE A 89 -34.52 -20.38 -12.93
CA PHE A 89 -34.99 -21.13 -11.77
C PHE A 89 -36.49 -21.42 -11.96
N ARG A 90 -36.89 -22.69 -11.83
CA ARG A 90 -38.29 -23.12 -11.81
C ARG A 90 -38.76 -23.28 -10.37
#